data_AF-A0A1H2TP59-F1
#
_entry.id   AF-A0A1H2TP59-F1
#
_cell.length_a   1.000
_cell.length_b   1.000
_cell.length_c   1.000
_cell.angle_alpha   90.00
_cell.angle_beta   90.00
_cell.angle_gamma   90.00
#
_symmetry.space_group_name_H-M   'P 1'
#
loop_
_entity.id
_entity.type
_entity.pdbx_description
1 polymer ?
#
loop_
_entity_poly.entity_id
_entity_poly.type
_entity_poly.pdbx_seq_one_letter_code
_entity_poly.pdbx_strand_id
1 'polypeptide(L)'
;MIKTREELYKKIKETADSIASKNGGISTGNLNIDLCDYVQRQFEIPRDQIADYLFRGVGLDSVSNFFLFATAYAIDHFNQSSIVNEFFTEKEIKDYSTEKYHVEKIKGPIRIKCFPVTQGDPNAATQWIGVSDVEFLINLQKHGMLNYNFDAQRVMKRVIRGTEEYYEISLNKTAVDSIMEEYAGGTFIPNTITLNIPMDEDENASVVYDSEKNELIINDLDHFDISDGYHRYQAMAKMRGRDASFNYPIELRILYFQDKEVRSFIFQEDKKTHMTKVDQASMDTGSNANVIVEKMITDKEFNYRQLIKRHDGVIDYAEFSAIIGYLWINSKKKYKIPELVKIKNDIAEELENLFDEGIISLDRTLLFYELFVLMYLVKKKLDDTSLKRKTVIEKYQRYLKLIKNDPKYDKAFRIKAPRRALENILDNLEQQEK
;
A
#
# COMPACT_ATOMS: atom_id res chain seq x y z
N MET A 1 -40.01 9.21 14.78
CA MET A 1 -39.31 8.25 13.90
C MET A 1 -38.17 7.70 14.73
N ILE A 2 -38.17 6.40 15.08
CA ILE A 2 -37.06 5.81 15.86
C ILE A 2 -35.88 5.74 14.90
N LYS A 3 -34.89 6.62 15.08
CA LYS A 3 -33.71 6.64 14.22
C LYS A 3 -32.81 5.46 14.59
N THR A 4 -32.29 4.77 13.59
CA THR A 4 -31.50 3.56 13.80
C THR A 4 -30.03 3.89 14.05
N ARG A 5 -29.32 2.95 14.66
CA ARG A 5 -27.87 3.03 14.86
C ARG A 5 -27.08 3.13 13.54
N GLU A 6 -27.58 2.49 12.48
CA GLU A 6 -27.01 2.59 11.13
C GLU A 6 -27.16 3.99 10.53
N GLU A 7 -28.32 4.62 10.76
CA GLU A 7 -28.57 6.00 10.32
C GLU A 7 -27.65 6.99 11.05
N LEU A 8 -27.43 6.80 12.36
CA LEU A 8 -26.48 7.59 13.14
C LEU A 8 -25.05 7.44 12.60
N TYR A 9 -24.60 6.20 12.38
CA TYR A 9 -23.28 5.91 11.82
C TYR A 9 -23.08 6.60 10.47
N LYS A 10 -24.04 6.44 9.57
CA LYS A 10 -24.00 7.08 8.24
C LYS A 10 -23.96 8.60 8.36
N LYS A 11 -24.75 9.19 9.25
CA LYS A 11 -24.80 10.65 9.46
C LYS A 11 -23.48 11.19 10.01
N ILE A 12 -22.87 10.51 10.99
CA ILE A 12 -21.56 10.83 11.53
C ILE A 12 -20.52 10.83 10.41
N LYS A 13 -20.49 9.77 9.58
CA LYS A 13 -19.55 9.63 8.47
C LYS A 13 -19.71 10.70 7.41
N GLU A 14 -20.93 10.89 6.92
CA GLU A 14 -21.23 11.92 5.91
C GLU A 14 -20.89 13.32 6.40
N THR A 15 -21.11 13.59 7.69
CA THR A 15 -20.84 14.90 8.29
C THR A 15 -19.34 15.10 8.49
N ALA A 16 -18.61 14.09 8.99
CA ALA A 16 -17.15 14.10 9.06
C ALA A 16 -16.51 14.29 7.67
N ASP A 17 -17.01 13.60 6.64
CA ASP A 17 -16.55 13.74 5.25
C ASP A 17 -16.97 15.09 4.63
N SER A 18 -18.15 15.62 4.98
CA SER A 18 -18.60 16.95 4.55
C SER A 18 -17.75 18.06 5.17
N ILE A 19 -17.35 17.89 6.43
CA ILE A 19 -16.44 18.80 7.13
C ILE A 19 -15.07 18.78 6.42
N ALA A 20 -14.60 17.59 6.04
CA ALA A 20 -13.37 17.45 5.26
C ALA A 20 -13.45 18.07 3.84
N SER A 21 -14.64 18.23 3.26
CA SER A 21 -14.83 18.73 1.88
C SER A 21 -15.26 20.20 1.78
N LYS A 22 -16.00 20.76 2.76
CA LYS A 22 -16.51 22.14 2.72
C LYS A 22 -15.44 23.22 2.96
N ASN A 23 -14.32 22.91 3.61
CA ASN A 23 -13.28 23.90 3.91
C ASN A 23 -12.27 24.13 2.78
N GLY A 24 -12.61 23.87 1.51
CA GLY A 24 -11.79 24.32 0.37
C GLY A 24 -10.34 23.83 0.38
N GLY A 25 -10.08 22.61 0.89
CA GLY A 25 -8.73 22.10 1.04
C GLY A 25 -7.90 22.77 2.13
N ILE A 26 -8.50 23.58 2.97
CA ILE A 26 -7.85 24.31 4.07
C ILE A 26 -8.33 23.68 5.40
N SER A 27 -7.40 23.47 6.35
CA SER A 27 -7.57 22.93 7.71
C SER A 27 -8.02 21.46 7.96
N THR A 28 -8.02 20.56 6.97
CA THR A 28 -8.45 19.16 7.21
C THR A 28 -7.54 18.35 8.15
N GLY A 29 -6.26 18.74 8.29
CA GLY A 29 -5.34 18.10 9.25
C GLY A 29 -5.58 18.50 10.70
N ASN A 30 -5.80 19.80 10.95
CA ASN A 30 -6.01 20.31 12.31
C ASN A 30 -7.36 19.84 12.87
N LEU A 31 -8.43 19.88 12.07
CA LEU A 31 -9.77 19.55 12.59
C LEU A 31 -9.93 18.07 12.95
N ASN A 32 -9.25 17.16 12.25
CA ASN A 32 -9.27 15.74 12.57
C ASN A 32 -8.52 15.44 13.87
N ILE A 33 -7.39 16.13 14.09
CA ILE A 33 -6.63 16.07 15.34
C ILE A 33 -7.45 16.72 16.45
N ASP A 34 -7.97 17.93 16.25
CA ASP A 34 -8.78 18.66 17.23
C ASP A 34 -10.01 17.85 17.67
N LEU A 35 -10.66 17.13 16.75
CA LEU A 35 -11.77 16.23 17.07
C LEU A 35 -11.29 15.05 17.92
N CYS A 36 -10.22 14.34 17.50
CA CYS A 36 -9.67 13.23 18.27
C CYS A 36 -9.23 13.68 19.67
N ASP A 37 -8.55 14.82 19.76
CA ASP A 37 -8.07 15.43 20.98
C ASP A 37 -9.21 15.88 21.89
N TYR A 38 -10.30 16.38 21.30
CA TYR A 38 -11.48 16.77 22.05
C TYR A 38 -12.15 15.54 22.66
N VAL A 39 -12.37 14.50 21.87
CA VAL A 39 -13.00 13.26 22.35
C VAL A 39 -12.12 12.59 23.40
N GLN A 40 -10.80 12.53 23.21
CA GLN A 40 -9.88 12.00 24.22
C GLN A 40 -9.94 12.80 25.52
N ARG A 41 -9.90 14.13 25.45
CA ARG A 41 -9.96 14.97 26.67
C ARG A 41 -11.29 14.87 27.40
N GLN A 42 -12.40 14.82 26.67
CA GLN A 42 -13.73 14.79 27.28
C GLN A 42 -14.13 13.40 27.75
N PHE A 43 -13.92 12.39 26.91
CA PHE A 43 -14.46 11.05 27.10
C PHE A 43 -13.39 9.98 27.35
N GLU A 44 -12.11 10.33 27.35
CA GLU A 44 -10.98 9.40 27.56
C GLU A 44 -10.90 8.27 26.53
N ILE A 45 -11.55 8.45 25.37
CA ILE A 45 -11.39 7.53 24.25
C ILE A 45 -10.04 7.80 23.58
N PRO A 46 -9.18 6.79 23.39
CA PRO A 46 -7.89 6.94 22.72
C PRO A 46 -8.03 7.55 21.31
N ARG A 47 -7.14 8.50 20.97
CA ARG A 47 -7.18 9.27 19.70
C ARG A 47 -7.19 8.36 18.47
N ASP A 48 -6.39 7.30 18.52
CA ASP A 48 -6.23 6.30 17.48
C ASP A 48 -7.52 5.51 17.23
N GLN A 49 -8.29 5.16 18.26
CA GLN A 49 -9.57 4.48 18.08
C GLN A 49 -10.58 5.38 17.36
N ILE A 50 -10.62 6.66 17.72
CA ILE A 50 -11.48 7.65 17.05
C ILE A 50 -11.02 7.85 15.61
N ALA A 51 -9.71 7.93 15.39
CA ALA A 51 -9.14 8.09 14.06
C ALA A 51 -9.41 6.85 13.18
N ASP A 52 -9.28 5.65 13.73
CA ASP A 52 -9.59 4.39 13.07
C ASP A 52 -11.08 4.31 12.72
N TYR A 53 -11.94 4.64 13.69
CA TYR A 53 -13.38 4.69 13.48
C TYR A 53 -13.76 5.71 12.41
N LEU A 54 -13.35 6.98 12.51
CA LEU A 54 -13.77 8.06 11.62
C LEU A 54 -13.16 7.95 10.23
N PHE A 55 -11.87 7.66 10.11
CA PHE A 55 -11.16 7.85 8.84
C PHE A 55 -10.84 6.53 8.13
N ARG A 56 -11.05 5.37 8.78
CA ARG A 56 -10.43 4.11 8.33
C ARG A 56 -11.34 2.91 8.26
N GLY A 57 -12.60 3.08 8.66
CA GLY A 57 -13.68 2.16 8.29
C GLY A 57 -13.79 0.95 9.21
N VAL A 58 -13.56 1.15 10.51
CA VAL A 58 -13.99 0.20 11.55
C VAL A 58 -15.51 0.00 11.41
N GLY A 59 -15.96 -1.25 11.45
CA GLY A 59 -17.37 -1.60 11.27
C GLY A 59 -18.25 -1.07 12.39
N LEU A 60 -19.53 -0.83 12.09
CA LEU A 60 -20.51 -0.35 13.07
C LEU A 60 -20.65 -1.30 14.27
N ASP A 61 -20.41 -2.59 14.07
CA ASP A 61 -20.54 -3.63 15.10
C ASP A 61 -19.44 -3.57 16.16
N SER A 62 -18.32 -2.92 15.85
CA SER A 62 -17.14 -2.84 16.72
C SER A 62 -17.10 -1.60 17.63
N VAL A 63 -18.09 -0.72 17.56
CA VAL A 63 -18.14 0.51 18.38
C VAL A 63 -19.34 0.51 19.34
N SER A 64 -19.21 1.07 20.54
CA SER A 64 -20.34 1.16 21.48
C SER A 64 -21.26 2.34 21.14
N ASN A 65 -22.48 2.36 21.69
CA ASN A 65 -23.37 3.53 21.56
C ASN A 65 -22.74 4.78 22.20
N PHE A 66 -22.03 4.62 23.31
CA PHE A 66 -21.26 5.67 23.95
C PHE A 66 -20.15 6.22 23.01
N PHE A 67 -19.45 5.34 22.29
CA PHE A 67 -18.44 5.76 21.31
C PHE A 67 -19.07 6.60 20.16
N LEU A 68 -20.22 6.16 19.65
CA LEU A 68 -20.98 6.88 18.63
C LEU A 68 -21.44 8.25 19.17
N PHE A 69 -21.92 8.30 20.41
CA PHE A 69 -22.29 9.53 21.10
C PHE A 69 -21.10 10.49 21.20
N ALA A 70 -19.98 10.04 21.76
CA ALA A 70 -18.79 10.85 21.98
C ALA A 70 -18.28 11.46 20.67
N THR A 71 -18.32 10.67 19.59
CA THR A 71 -17.96 11.13 18.25
C THR A 71 -18.95 12.16 17.71
N ALA A 72 -20.26 11.90 17.79
CA ALA A 72 -21.30 12.84 17.36
C ALA A 72 -21.24 14.16 18.15
N TYR A 73 -20.96 14.08 19.45
CA TYR A 73 -20.84 15.21 20.36
C TYR A 73 -19.67 16.13 19.98
N ALA A 74 -18.53 15.55 19.64
CA ALA A 74 -17.40 16.33 19.13
C ALA A 74 -17.70 16.97 17.75
N ILE A 75 -18.38 16.25 16.86
CA ILE A 75 -18.79 16.81 15.56
C ILE A 75 -19.73 18.01 15.74
N ASP A 76 -20.74 17.88 16.61
CA ASP A 76 -21.66 18.99 16.93
C ASP A 76 -20.92 20.19 17.52
N HIS A 77 -19.90 19.96 18.38
CA HIS A 77 -19.06 21.01 18.94
C HIS A 77 -18.33 21.83 17.86
N PHE A 78 -17.73 21.16 16.87
CA PHE A 78 -16.91 21.83 15.84
C PHE A 78 -17.68 22.31 14.62
N ASN A 79 -18.84 21.73 14.30
CA ASN A 79 -19.56 21.99 13.06
C ASN A 79 -20.97 22.56 13.26
N GLN A 80 -21.35 22.89 14.50
CA GLN A 80 -22.69 23.40 14.85
C GLN A 80 -23.83 22.51 14.29
N SER A 81 -23.57 21.21 14.15
CA SER A 81 -24.60 20.24 13.78
C SER A 81 -25.47 19.89 14.99
N SER A 82 -26.54 19.13 14.72
CA SER A 82 -27.53 18.71 15.72
C SER A 82 -27.60 17.19 15.86
N ILE A 83 -26.53 16.45 15.53
CA ILE A 83 -26.54 14.98 15.49
C ILE A 83 -26.91 14.40 16.86
N VAL A 84 -26.36 14.94 17.95
CA VAL A 84 -26.64 14.45 19.30
C VAL A 84 -28.12 14.60 19.63
N ASN A 85 -28.68 15.80 19.49
CA ASN A 85 -30.09 16.08 19.77
C ASN A 85 -31.05 15.33 18.82
N GLU A 86 -30.56 14.96 17.65
CA GLU A 86 -31.34 14.25 16.64
C GLU A 86 -31.46 12.75 16.88
N PHE A 87 -30.48 12.13 17.54
CA PHE A 87 -30.34 10.67 17.62
C PHE A 87 -30.29 10.12 19.05
N PHE A 88 -30.09 10.97 20.06
CA PHE A 88 -30.05 10.58 21.47
C PHE A 88 -31.15 11.27 22.27
N THR A 89 -31.69 10.57 23.26
CA THR A 89 -32.66 11.12 24.20
C THR A 89 -31.99 12.04 25.22
N GLU A 90 -32.74 12.96 25.84
CA GLU A 90 -32.20 13.84 26.90
C GLU A 90 -31.55 13.05 28.05
N LYS A 91 -32.10 11.87 28.36
CA LYS A 91 -31.52 10.96 29.36
C LYS A 91 -30.17 10.41 28.90
N GLU A 92 -30.09 9.88 27.68
CA GLU A 92 -28.81 9.38 27.13
C GLU A 92 -27.76 10.47 27.01
N ILE A 93 -28.15 11.68 26.62
CA ILE A 93 -27.24 12.84 26.56
C ILE A 93 -26.69 13.13 27.96
N LYS A 94 -27.55 13.15 28.98
CA LYS A 94 -27.15 13.37 30.36
C LYS A 94 -26.22 12.26 30.87
N ASP A 95 -26.56 11.01 30.60
CA ASP A 95 -25.81 9.85 31.06
C ASP A 95 -24.43 9.81 30.36
N TYR A 96 -24.40 9.86 29.02
CA TYR A 96 -23.17 9.76 28.23
C TYR A 96 -22.27 11.01 28.29
N SER A 97 -22.80 12.22 28.51
CA SER A 97 -21.96 13.44 28.62
C SER A 97 -21.01 13.43 29.82
N THR A 98 -21.26 12.56 30.82
CA THR A 98 -20.43 12.42 32.02
C THR A 98 -19.67 11.11 32.09
N GLU A 99 -19.95 10.18 31.17
CA GLU A 99 -19.32 8.86 31.14
C GLU A 99 -17.89 8.96 30.58
N LYS A 100 -17.01 8.11 31.09
CA LYS A 100 -15.63 7.97 30.65
C LYS A 100 -15.44 6.61 30.00
N TYR A 101 -14.63 6.58 28.96
CA TYR A 101 -14.33 5.36 28.24
C TYR A 101 -13.56 4.39 29.13
N HIS A 102 -14.13 3.22 29.35
CA HIS A 102 -13.48 2.13 30.05
C HIS A 102 -13.47 0.90 29.17
N VAL A 103 -12.26 0.46 28.85
CA VAL A 103 -12.01 -0.83 28.22
C VAL A 103 -11.28 -1.68 29.23
N GLU A 104 -11.80 -2.87 29.50
CA GLU A 104 -11.03 -3.83 30.28
C GLU A 104 -9.75 -4.16 29.51
N LYS A 105 -8.59 -3.96 30.13
CA LYS A 105 -7.31 -4.41 29.58
C LYS A 105 -7.19 -5.93 29.71
N ILE A 106 -6.30 -6.51 28.91
CA ILE A 106 -6.00 -7.95 29.00
C ILE A 106 -5.49 -8.26 30.41
N LYS A 107 -6.15 -9.22 31.09
CA LYS A 107 -5.77 -9.65 32.44
C LYS A 107 -4.65 -10.68 32.39
N GLY A 108 -3.57 -10.41 33.10
CA GLY A 108 -2.42 -11.31 33.20
C GLY A 108 -1.33 -11.02 32.16
N PRO A 109 -0.18 -11.72 32.26
CA PRO A 109 0.97 -11.37 31.46
C PRO A 109 0.77 -11.70 29.98
N ILE A 110 1.07 -10.75 29.11
CA ILE A 110 1.18 -10.99 27.67
C ILE A 110 2.46 -11.78 27.43
N ARG A 111 2.34 -12.92 26.75
CA ARG A 111 3.47 -13.81 26.46
C ARG A 111 3.68 -13.88 24.96
N ILE A 112 4.89 -13.56 24.50
CA ILE A 112 5.25 -13.53 23.10
C ILE A 112 6.45 -14.44 22.88
N LYS A 113 6.30 -15.42 21.98
CA LYS A 113 7.43 -16.28 21.55
C LYS A 113 8.37 -15.48 20.64
N CYS A 114 9.58 -15.23 21.10
CA CYS A 114 10.53 -14.40 20.37
C CYS A 114 11.98 -14.61 20.83
N PHE A 115 12.92 -14.14 19.99
CA PHE A 115 14.36 -14.18 20.22
C PHE A 115 14.92 -12.76 20.31
N PRO A 116 15.86 -12.48 21.23
CA PRO A 116 16.52 -11.18 21.29
C PRO A 116 17.38 -10.98 20.05
N VAL A 117 17.30 -9.78 19.46
CA VAL A 117 18.11 -9.39 18.29
C VAL A 117 19.37 -8.64 18.72
N THR A 118 19.32 -7.95 19.86
CA THR A 118 20.44 -7.22 20.45
C THR A 118 21.15 -8.05 21.51
N GLN A 119 22.48 -8.04 21.52
CA GLN A 119 23.29 -8.57 22.62
C GLN A 119 23.41 -7.48 23.70
N GLY A 120 22.98 -7.74 24.94
CA GLY A 120 23.09 -6.77 26.03
C GLY A 120 22.14 -7.04 27.20
N ASP A 121 22.11 -6.07 28.13
CA ASP A 121 21.17 -6.06 29.26
C ASP A 121 19.72 -6.00 28.75
N PRO A 122 18.84 -6.95 29.11
CA PRO A 122 17.42 -6.90 28.73
C PRO A 122 16.67 -5.70 29.30
N ASN A 123 17.24 -4.99 30.28
CA ASN A 123 16.69 -3.75 30.84
C ASN A 123 17.19 -2.49 30.11
N ALA A 124 18.08 -2.64 29.11
CA ALA A 124 18.47 -1.54 28.22
C ALA A 124 17.61 -1.54 26.95
N ALA A 125 17.69 -0.46 26.17
CA ALA A 125 17.04 -0.35 24.87
C ALA A 125 17.33 -1.60 24.02
N THR A 126 16.31 -2.41 23.75
CA THR A 126 16.47 -3.74 23.17
C THR A 126 15.34 -4.07 22.21
N GLN A 127 15.50 -5.16 21.47
CA GLN A 127 14.52 -5.63 20.50
C GLN A 127 14.48 -7.15 20.41
N TRP A 128 13.29 -7.66 20.17
CA TRP A 128 13.02 -9.07 19.95
C TRP A 128 12.31 -9.29 18.62
N ILE A 129 12.50 -10.47 18.04
CA ILE A 129 11.82 -10.90 16.83
C ILE A 129 11.16 -12.25 17.05
N GLY A 130 9.92 -12.39 16.58
CA GLY A 130 9.10 -13.57 16.78
C GLY A 130 8.02 -13.70 15.72
N VAL A 131 7.05 -14.55 16.00
CA VAL A 131 5.89 -14.78 15.16
C VAL A 131 4.63 -14.66 16.02
N SER A 132 3.61 -14.04 15.46
CA SER A 132 2.26 -13.94 16.04
C SER A 132 1.22 -14.07 14.93
N ASP A 133 -0.01 -13.65 15.19
CA ASP A 133 -1.09 -13.69 14.23
C ASP A 133 -2.00 -12.45 14.29
N VAL A 134 -2.96 -12.38 13.36
CA VAL A 134 -3.92 -11.26 13.29
C VAL A 134 -4.78 -11.23 14.54
N GLU A 135 -5.17 -12.39 15.07
CA GLU A 135 -5.99 -12.47 16.28
C GLU A 135 -5.32 -11.77 17.47
N PHE A 136 -4.01 -11.95 17.65
CA PHE A 136 -3.23 -11.24 18.66
C PHE A 136 -3.34 -9.72 18.53
N LEU A 137 -3.11 -9.15 17.33
CA LEU A 137 -3.20 -7.71 17.12
C LEU A 137 -4.62 -7.17 17.34
N ILE A 138 -5.62 -7.89 16.84
CA ILE A 138 -7.03 -7.50 17.03
C ILE A 138 -7.43 -7.60 18.50
N ASN A 139 -6.88 -8.56 19.23
CA ASN A 139 -7.10 -8.67 20.66
C ASN A 139 -6.52 -7.46 21.41
N LEU A 140 -5.30 -7.04 21.10
CA LEU A 140 -4.72 -5.83 21.68
C LEU A 140 -5.56 -4.58 21.34
N GLN A 141 -5.99 -4.43 20.07
CA GLN A 141 -6.85 -3.33 19.64
C GLN A 141 -8.15 -3.27 20.44
N LYS A 142 -8.84 -4.41 20.58
CA LYS A 142 -10.11 -4.51 21.32
C LYS A 142 -9.98 -4.10 22.80
N HIS A 143 -8.80 -4.28 23.37
CA HIS A 143 -8.50 -3.94 24.76
C HIS A 143 -7.84 -2.56 24.90
N GLY A 144 -7.77 -1.77 23.82
CA GLY A 144 -7.16 -0.44 23.81
C GLY A 144 -5.66 -0.44 24.07
N MET A 145 -4.96 -1.53 23.78
CA MET A 145 -3.53 -1.72 24.05
C MET A 145 -2.67 -1.58 22.77
N LEU A 146 -3.20 -0.97 21.71
CA LEU A 146 -2.45 -0.66 20.49
C LEU A 146 -2.69 0.80 20.13
N ASN A 147 -1.63 1.59 20.16
CA ASN A 147 -1.63 2.99 19.79
C ASN A 147 -0.82 3.21 18.52
N TYR A 148 -1.06 4.36 17.91
CA TYR A 148 -0.19 4.91 16.87
C TYR A 148 0.47 6.17 17.43
N ASN A 149 1.77 6.09 17.74
CA ASN A 149 2.53 7.21 18.28
C ASN A 149 2.85 8.24 17.18
N PHE A 150 2.07 9.32 17.17
CA PHE A 150 2.20 10.42 16.22
C PHE A 150 3.51 11.21 16.38
N ASP A 151 4.11 11.20 17.56
CA ASP A 151 5.29 11.98 17.89
C ASP A 151 6.59 11.25 17.51
N ALA A 152 6.60 9.91 17.59
CA ALA A 152 7.73 9.07 17.21
C ALA A 152 7.72 8.71 15.71
N GLN A 153 6.55 8.49 15.11
CA GLN A 153 6.44 8.10 13.71
C GLN A 153 6.38 9.29 12.74
N ARG A 154 7.30 9.29 11.76
CA ARG A 154 7.35 10.08 10.50
C ARG A 154 6.50 11.36 10.48
N VAL A 155 7.19 12.50 10.42
CA VAL A 155 6.69 13.83 10.03
C VAL A 155 5.41 13.71 9.21
N MET A 156 4.29 14.05 9.84
CA MET A 156 2.99 14.17 9.18
C MET A 156 3.18 14.86 7.84
N LYS A 157 2.49 14.39 6.79
CA LYS A 157 2.69 15.00 5.46
C LYS A 157 2.22 16.44 5.55
N ARG A 158 3.17 17.37 5.39
CA ARG A 158 2.90 18.79 5.23
C ARG A 158 2.15 18.99 3.93
N VAL A 159 0.87 19.29 4.03
CA VAL A 159 0.01 19.59 2.90
C VAL A 159 -0.17 21.10 2.86
N ILE A 160 0.31 21.71 1.76
CA ILE A 160 0.06 23.13 1.47
C ILE A 160 -1.07 23.18 0.44
N ARG A 161 -2.17 23.82 0.80
CA ARG A 161 -3.29 24.07 -0.12
C ARG A 161 -3.69 25.53 0.01
N GLY A 162 -3.36 26.32 -1.03
CA GLY A 162 -3.55 27.76 -0.99
C GLY A 162 -2.58 28.44 -0.01
N THR A 163 -3.13 29.16 0.97
CA THR A 163 -2.37 29.94 1.97
C THR A 163 -2.14 29.20 3.28
N GLU A 164 -2.68 27.98 3.44
CA GLU A 164 -2.57 27.24 4.70
C GLU A 164 -1.72 25.98 4.59
N GLU A 165 -1.08 25.67 5.72
CA GLU A 165 -0.20 24.53 5.96
C GLU A 165 -0.82 23.68 7.07
N TYR A 166 -1.10 22.40 6.78
CA TYR A 166 -1.54 21.44 7.79
C TYR A 166 -0.82 20.10 7.62
N TYR A 167 -0.94 19.27 8.65
CA TYR A 167 -0.22 18.03 8.81
C TYR A 167 -1.21 16.85 8.82
N GLU A 168 -1.06 15.89 7.90
CA GLU A 168 -1.95 14.72 7.77
C GLU A 168 -1.17 13.41 7.94
N ILE A 169 -1.76 12.44 8.64
CA ILE A 169 -1.28 11.06 8.67
C ILE A 169 -1.46 10.47 7.28
N SER A 170 -0.36 10.15 6.59
CA SER A 170 -0.42 9.64 5.22
C SER A 170 -0.84 8.16 5.18
N LEU A 171 -2.12 7.88 5.40
CA LEU A 171 -2.68 6.58 5.09
C LEU A 171 -2.97 6.49 3.58
N ASN A 172 -2.11 5.80 2.83
CA ASN A 172 -2.37 5.53 1.43
C ASN A 172 -3.47 4.45 1.31
N LYS A 173 -4.71 4.89 1.08
CA LYS A 173 -5.87 3.98 0.93
C LYS A 173 -5.63 2.93 -0.16
N THR A 174 -5.03 3.32 -1.29
CA THR A 174 -4.67 2.39 -2.37
C THR A 174 -3.71 1.30 -1.91
N ALA A 175 -2.75 1.62 -1.03
CA ALA A 175 -1.84 0.63 -0.48
C ALA A 175 -2.56 -0.36 0.45
N VAL A 176 -3.46 0.14 1.32
CA VAL A 176 -4.26 -0.72 2.20
C VAL A 176 -5.16 -1.65 1.37
N ASP A 177 -5.84 -1.12 0.36
CA ASP A 177 -6.75 -1.91 -0.48
C ASP A 177 -5.98 -2.97 -1.29
N SER A 178 -4.79 -2.64 -1.81
CA SER A 178 -3.90 -3.61 -2.48
C SER A 178 -3.49 -4.75 -1.54
N ILE A 179 -3.11 -4.44 -0.30
CA ILE A 179 -2.75 -5.45 0.70
C ILE A 179 -3.97 -6.33 1.04
N MET A 180 -5.17 -5.76 1.13
CA MET A 180 -6.39 -6.54 1.35
C MET A 180 -6.68 -7.51 0.20
N GLU A 181 -6.47 -7.09 -1.05
CA GLU A 181 -6.61 -7.97 -2.21
C GLU A 181 -5.60 -9.13 -2.15
N GLU A 182 -4.36 -8.85 -1.76
CA GLU A 182 -3.32 -9.88 -1.58
C GLU A 182 -3.65 -10.85 -0.42
N TYR A 183 -4.20 -10.37 0.69
CA TYR A 183 -4.68 -11.23 1.77
C TYR A 183 -5.85 -12.11 1.32
N ALA A 184 -6.85 -11.53 0.64
CA ALA A 184 -7.99 -12.27 0.14
C ALA A 184 -7.60 -13.32 -0.92
N GLY A 185 -6.57 -13.01 -1.72
CA GLY A 185 -5.99 -13.93 -2.71
C GLY A 185 -5.02 -14.96 -2.13
N GLY A 186 -4.62 -14.84 -0.86
CA GLY A 186 -3.60 -15.68 -0.25
C GLY A 186 -2.20 -15.48 -0.83
N THR A 187 -1.94 -14.34 -1.49
CA THR A 187 -0.67 -14.03 -2.17
C THR A 187 0.21 -13.06 -1.38
N PHE A 188 -0.33 -12.43 -0.33
CA PHE A 188 0.49 -11.62 0.57
C PHE A 188 1.58 -12.49 1.18
N ILE A 189 2.81 -11.98 1.29
CA ILE A 189 3.89 -12.68 1.99
C ILE A 189 4.00 -12.08 3.39
N PRO A 190 3.84 -12.86 4.47
CA PRO A 190 3.97 -12.37 5.84
C PRO A 190 5.29 -11.61 6.03
N ASN A 191 5.21 -10.44 6.64
CA ASN A 191 6.38 -9.60 6.92
C ASN A 191 6.16 -8.82 8.23
N THR A 192 7.20 -8.08 8.64
CA THR A 192 7.31 -7.56 10.00
C THR A 192 6.25 -6.50 10.34
N ILE A 193 5.44 -6.72 11.38
CA ILE A 193 4.80 -5.65 12.16
C ILE A 193 5.73 -5.32 13.31
N THR A 194 6.02 -4.03 13.52
CA THR A 194 6.88 -3.59 14.63
C THR A 194 6.03 -2.88 15.68
N LEU A 195 6.03 -3.41 16.89
CA LEU A 195 5.42 -2.81 18.07
C LEU A 195 6.52 -2.34 19.02
N ASN A 196 6.38 -1.16 19.60
CA ASN A 196 7.21 -0.65 20.67
C ASN A 196 6.45 -0.73 21.99
N ILE A 197 7.15 -1.17 23.03
CA ILE A 197 6.77 -0.95 24.41
C ILE A 197 7.43 0.38 24.79
N PRO A 198 6.65 1.45 25.06
CA PRO A 198 7.22 2.74 25.45
C PRO A 198 8.08 2.61 26.71
N MET A 199 9.22 3.29 26.71
CA MET A 199 10.12 3.42 27.86
C MET A 199 9.98 4.83 28.46
N ASP A 200 8.77 5.22 28.86
CA ASP A 200 8.55 6.52 29.49
C ASP A 200 8.68 6.42 31.01
N GLU A 201 9.23 7.47 31.64
CA GLU A 201 9.46 7.51 33.10
C GLU A 201 8.16 7.39 33.93
N ASP A 202 7.02 7.72 33.32
CA ASP A 202 5.69 7.65 33.94
C ASP A 202 4.92 6.35 33.60
N GLU A 203 5.40 5.54 32.64
CA GLU A 203 4.75 4.29 32.21
C GLU A 203 5.46 3.06 32.78
N ASN A 204 4.82 2.38 33.74
CA ASN A 204 5.38 1.20 34.41
C ASN A 204 5.20 -0.07 33.55
N ALA A 205 5.87 -0.17 32.41
CA ALA A 205 5.94 -1.44 31.69
C ALA A 205 6.84 -2.44 32.45
N SER A 206 6.27 -3.58 32.84
CA SER A 206 7.01 -4.66 33.52
C SER A 206 7.31 -5.78 32.54
N VAL A 207 8.56 -5.83 32.04
CA VAL A 207 8.99 -6.74 30.99
C VAL A 207 10.08 -7.69 31.50
N VAL A 208 9.92 -8.99 31.24
CA VAL A 208 10.89 -10.03 31.60
C VAL A 208 11.08 -10.97 30.41
N TYR A 209 12.33 -11.29 30.07
CA TYR A 209 12.63 -12.29 29.04
C TYR A 209 13.02 -13.64 29.68
N ASP A 210 12.26 -14.69 29.36
CA ASP A 210 12.54 -16.08 29.72
C ASP A 210 13.34 -16.72 28.57
N SER A 211 14.67 -16.81 28.76
CA SER A 211 15.60 -17.34 27.77
C SER A 211 15.51 -18.87 27.60
N GLU A 212 15.01 -19.59 28.59
CA GLU A 212 14.82 -21.05 28.48
C GLU A 212 13.62 -21.36 27.57
N LYS A 213 12.58 -20.53 27.61
CA LYS A 213 11.36 -20.71 26.81
C LYS A 213 11.33 -19.88 25.52
N ASN A 214 12.32 -19.00 25.33
CA ASN A 214 12.34 -17.97 24.30
C ASN A 214 11.04 -17.15 24.29
N GLU A 215 10.69 -16.61 25.46
CA GLU A 215 9.46 -15.84 25.68
C GLU A 215 9.74 -14.46 26.25
N LEU A 216 9.14 -13.43 25.65
CA LEU A 216 8.94 -12.15 26.30
C LEU A 216 7.65 -12.20 27.13
N ILE A 217 7.76 -11.90 28.42
CA ILE A 217 6.67 -11.88 29.38
C ILE A 217 6.47 -10.44 29.82
N ILE A 218 5.31 -9.87 29.51
CA ILE A 218 4.96 -8.49 29.82
C ILE A 218 3.86 -8.54 30.88
N ASN A 219 4.21 -8.26 32.14
CA ASN A 219 3.29 -8.39 33.28
C ASN A 219 2.36 -7.18 33.41
N ASP A 220 2.86 -6.00 33.05
CA ASP A 220 2.10 -4.75 33.04
C ASP A 220 2.50 -3.94 31.81
N LEU A 221 1.51 -3.38 31.14
CA LEU A 221 1.65 -2.56 29.95
C LEU A 221 0.42 -1.69 29.78
N ASP A 222 0.62 -0.40 29.55
CA ASP A 222 -0.49 0.47 29.18
C ASP A 222 -0.96 0.14 27.75
N HIS A 223 -0.05 0.29 26.80
CA HIS A 223 -0.27 0.02 25.39
C HIS A 223 1.05 -0.32 24.67
N PHE A 224 0.92 -0.86 23.46
CA PHE A 224 2.01 -0.89 22.49
C PHE A 224 1.85 0.25 21.49
N ASP A 225 2.96 0.83 21.06
CA ASP A 225 2.99 1.71 19.91
C ASP A 225 3.34 0.91 18.65
N ILE A 226 2.44 0.88 17.67
CA ILE A 226 2.86 0.45 16.33
C ILE A 226 3.95 1.43 15.89
N SER A 227 5.13 0.93 15.49
CA SER A 227 6.30 1.70 15.03
C SER A 227 6.58 1.51 13.53
N ASP A 228 6.15 0.38 12.97
CA ASP A 228 6.11 0.11 11.53
C ASP A 228 5.01 -0.91 11.21
N GLY A 229 4.49 -0.87 9.99
CA GLY A 229 3.49 -1.83 9.51
C GLY A 229 2.05 -1.41 9.69
N TYR A 230 1.81 -0.12 9.88
CA TYR A 230 0.47 0.38 10.16
C TYR A 230 -0.55 0.15 9.03
N HIS A 231 -0.18 0.33 7.74
CA HIS A 231 -1.09 0.00 6.63
C HIS A 231 -1.46 -1.49 6.60
N ARG A 232 -0.55 -2.37 7.02
CA ARG A 232 -0.76 -3.82 7.11
C ARG A 232 -1.72 -4.15 8.24
N TYR A 233 -1.50 -3.59 9.43
CA TYR A 233 -2.44 -3.69 10.55
C TYR A 233 -3.85 -3.22 10.15
N GLN A 234 -3.97 -2.09 9.48
CA GLN A 234 -5.27 -1.58 9.00
C GLN A 234 -5.94 -2.52 8.00
N ALA A 235 -5.17 -3.09 7.07
CA ALA A 235 -5.70 -4.10 6.14
C ALA A 235 -6.17 -5.36 6.89
N MET A 236 -5.41 -5.84 7.88
CA MET A 236 -5.78 -7.00 8.72
C MET A 236 -7.06 -6.73 9.51
N ALA A 237 -7.19 -5.55 10.14
CA ALA A 237 -8.39 -5.16 10.88
C ALA A 237 -9.62 -5.07 9.99
N LYS A 238 -9.49 -4.48 8.79
CA LYS A 238 -10.57 -4.46 7.80
C LYS A 238 -10.94 -5.87 7.29
N MET A 239 -9.95 -6.72 7.06
CA MET A 239 -10.19 -8.11 6.66
C MET A 239 -10.94 -8.87 7.76
N ARG A 240 -10.52 -8.75 9.03
CA ARG A 240 -11.22 -9.35 10.18
C ARG A 240 -12.64 -8.82 10.37
N GLY A 241 -12.86 -7.53 10.09
CA GLY A 241 -14.19 -6.92 10.11
C GLY A 241 -15.12 -7.42 8.99
N ARG A 242 -14.58 -7.87 7.86
CA ARG A 242 -15.35 -8.49 6.76
C ARG A 242 -15.53 -9.99 6.93
N ASP A 243 -14.51 -10.66 7.46
CA ASP A 243 -14.47 -12.10 7.70
C ASP A 243 -13.90 -12.36 9.10
N ALA A 244 -14.78 -12.70 10.03
CA ALA A 244 -14.43 -12.98 11.41
C ALA A 244 -13.57 -14.23 11.58
N SER A 245 -13.38 -15.05 10.55
CA SER A 245 -12.48 -16.22 10.56
C SER A 245 -11.07 -15.90 10.07
N PHE A 246 -10.87 -14.74 9.43
CA PHE A 246 -9.57 -14.32 8.89
C PHE A 246 -8.52 -14.26 9.98
N ASN A 247 -7.55 -15.18 9.97
CA ASN A 247 -6.39 -15.16 10.84
C ASN A 247 -5.13 -15.48 10.01
N TYR A 248 -4.16 -14.58 10.02
CA TYR A 248 -2.99 -14.63 9.16
C TYR A 248 -1.72 -14.56 10.01
N PRO A 249 -0.67 -15.34 9.71
CA PRO A 249 0.58 -15.28 10.48
C PRO A 249 1.30 -13.95 10.25
N ILE A 250 1.99 -13.47 11.29
CA ILE A 250 2.68 -12.17 11.29
C ILE A 250 4.09 -12.37 11.82
N GLU A 251 5.10 -11.85 11.11
CA GLU A 251 6.42 -11.64 11.69
C GLU A 251 6.31 -10.45 12.66
N LEU A 252 6.63 -10.65 13.92
CA LEU A 252 6.46 -9.64 14.97
C LEU A 252 7.82 -9.18 15.48
N ARG A 253 8.08 -7.88 15.40
CA ARG A 253 9.21 -7.25 16.08
C ARG A 253 8.70 -6.46 17.27
N ILE A 254 9.24 -6.74 18.45
CA ILE A 254 8.97 -5.96 19.66
C ILE A 254 10.20 -5.12 19.95
N LEU A 255 10.01 -3.81 20.06
CA LEU A 255 10.99 -2.86 20.54
C LEU A 255 10.67 -2.54 22.01
N TYR A 256 11.70 -2.29 22.79
CA TYR A 256 11.56 -1.65 24.09
C TYR A 256 12.52 -0.47 24.07
N PHE A 257 12.02 0.66 23.60
CA PHE A 257 12.77 1.85 23.22
C PHE A 257 12.05 3.12 23.72
N GLN A 258 12.83 4.17 24.01
CA GLN A 258 12.30 5.52 24.14
C GLN A 258 12.06 6.13 22.75
N ASP A 259 11.28 7.22 22.69
CA ASP A 259 10.94 7.94 21.46
C ASP A 259 12.15 8.23 20.55
N LYS A 260 13.30 8.56 21.14
CA LYS A 260 14.53 8.88 20.39
C LYS A 260 15.06 7.67 19.61
N GLU A 261 15.09 6.50 20.24
CA GLU A 261 15.49 5.25 19.60
C GLU A 261 14.47 4.81 18.56
N VAL A 262 13.17 4.95 18.84
CA VAL A 262 12.10 4.66 17.88
C VAL A 262 12.26 5.52 16.62
N ARG A 263 12.46 6.84 16.76
CA ARG A 263 12.72 7.75 15.64
C ARG A 263 13.95 7.34 14.84
N SER A 264 15.01 6.91 15.53
CA SER A 264 16.24 6.45 14.89
C SER A 264 16.02 5.15 14.10
N PHE A 265 15.27 4.21 14.66
CA PHE A 265 14.88 2.97 13.99
C PHE A 265 14.07 3.27 12.71
N ILE A 266 13.03 4.11 12.82
CA ILE A 266 12.17 4.47 11.68
C ILE A 266 12.98 5.16 10.58
N PHE A 267 13.93 6.03 10.94
CA PHE A 267 14.81 6.69 9.98
C PHE A 267 15.73 5.72 9.25
N GLN A 268 16.25 4.70 9.94
CA GLN A 268 17.06 3.64 9.33
C GLN A 268 16.24 2.79 8.35
N GLU A 269 15.00 2.45 8.74
CA GLU A 269 14.07 1.72 7.87
C GLU A 269 13.72 2.52 6.60
N ASP A 270 13.51 3.84 6.72
CA ASP A 270 13.19 4.71 5.57
C ASP A 270 14.37 4.90 4.60
N LYS A 271 15.61 4.83 5.11
CA LYS A 271 16.83 4.99 4.29
C LYS A 271 17.07 3.85 3.30
N LYS A 272 16.33 2.74 3.40
CA LYS A 272 16.42 1.64 2.44
C LYS A 272 16.12 2.19 1.04
N THR A 273 17.00 1.90 0.08
CA THR A 273 16.84 2.38 -1.30
C THR A 273 15.54 1.83 -1.87
N HIS A 274 14.62 2.74 -2.20
CA HIS A 274 13.35 2.36 -2.77
C HIS A 274 13.57 1.84 -4.18
N MET A 275 12.96 0.70 -4.48
CA MET A 275 12.98 0.10 -5.80
C MET A 275 12.32 1.04 -6.82
N THR A 276 12.85 1.13 -8.05
CA THR A 276 12.23 1.99 -9.06
C THR A 276 10.85 1.45 -9.46
N LYS A 277 9.94 2.31 -9.94
CA LYS A 277 8.59 1.87 -10.37
C LYS A 277 8.61 0.80 -11.47
N VAL A 278 9.62 0.82 -12.32
CA VAL A 278 9.77 -0.15 -13.42
C VAL A 278 10.14 -1.51 -12.84
N ASP A 279 11.10 -1.54 -11.92
CA ASP A 279 11.52 -2.78 -11.25
C ASP A 279 10.39 -3.34 -10.37
N GLN A 280 9.68 -2.48 -9.63
CA GLN A 280 8.51 -2.87 -8.83
C GLN A 280 7.45 -3.55 -9.69
N ALA A 281 7.08 -2.92 -10.81
CA ALA A 281 6.12 -3.48 -11.74
C ALA A 281 6.60 -4.79 -12.37
N SER A 282 7.92 -5.02 -12.50
CA SER A 282 8.49 -6.26 -13.03
C SER A 282 8.59 -7.41 -12.01
N MET A 283 8.54 -7.08 -10.71
CA MET A 283 8.57 -8.06 -9.61
C MET A 283 7.17 -8.50 -9.19
N ASP A 284 6.13 -7.78 -9.60
CA ASP A 284 4.73 -8.20 -9.44
C ASP A 284 4.43 -9.45 -10.29
N THR A 285 4.70 -10.62 -9.74
CA THR A 285 4.47 -11.90 -10.42
C THR A 285 3.00 -12.15 -10.79
N GLY A 286 2.06 -11.42 -10.19
CA GLY A 286 0.63 -11.48 -10.50
C GLY A 286 0.22 -10.64 -11.71
N SER A 287 1.04 -9.69 -12.14
CA SER A 287 0.76 -8.86 -13.32
C SER A 287 0.64 -9.73 -14.58
N ASN A 288 -0.48 -9.58 -15.32
CA ASN A 288 -0.72 -10.28 -16.58
C ASN A 288 0.45 -10.17 -17.57
N ALA A 289 1.13 -9.01 -17.61
CA ALA A 289 2.29 -8.80 -18.48
C ALA A 289 3.50 -9.61 -18.02
N ASN A 290 3.79 -9.64 -16.71
CA ASN A 290 4.85 -10.49 -16.15
C ASN A 290 4.53 -11.97 -16.37
N VAL A 291 3.28 -12.39 -16.17
CA VAL A 291 2.85 -13.77 -16.44
C VAL A 291 3.12 -14.17 -17.90
N ILE A 292 2.90 -13.26 -18.86
CA ILE A 292 3.22 -13.51 -20.27
C ILE A 292 4.74 -13.68 -20.45
N VAL A 293 5.55 -12.73 -19.97
CA VAL A 293 7.02 -12.78 -20.15
C VAL A 293 7.64 -13.98 -19.44
N GLU A 294 7.26 -14.26 -18.19
CA GLU A 294 7.71 -15.45 -17.45
C GLU A 294 7.35 -16.74 -18.18
N LYS A 295 6.15 -16.82 -18.76
CA LYS A 295 5.76 -17.96 -19.60
C LYS A 295 6.54 -18.04 -20.90
N MET A 296 7.04 -16.93 -21.47
CA MET A 296 7.92 -16.97 -22.63
C MET A 296 9.31 -17.50 -22.27
N ILE A 297 9.91 -16.98 -21.20
CA ILE A 297 11.30 -17.34 -20.85
C ILE A 297 11.43 -18.78 -20.31
N THR A 298 10.34 -19.33 -19.80
CA THR A 298 10.27 -20.73 -19.34
C THR A 298 9.80 -21.70 -20.44
N ASP A 299 9.30 -21.19 -21.57
CA ASP A 299 8.85 -22.02 -22.69
C ASP A 299 10.04 -22.61 -23.45
N LYS A 300 10.11 -23.94 -23.53
CA LYS A 300 11.20 -24.62 -24.24
C LYS A 300 11.10 -24.47 -25.75
N GLU A 301 9.89 -24.23 -26.27
CA GLU A 301 9.64 -24.04 -27.70
C GLU A 301 10.08 -22.66 -28.18
N PHE A 302 10.20 -21.68 -27.27
CA PHE A 302 10.77 -20.38 -27.61
C PHE A 302 12.31 -20.46 -27.58
N ASN A 303 12.92 -20.42 -28.76
CA ASN A 303 14.35 -20.58 -29.00
C ASN A 303 15.19 -19.45 -28.38
N TYR A 304 14.62 -18.23 -28.35
CA TYR A 304 15.31 -17.03 -27.88
C TYR A 304 15.05 -16.70 -26.41
N ARG A 305 14.48 -17.64 -25.64
CA ARG A 305 14.16 -17.44 -24.21
C ARG A 305 15.32 -16.92 -23.35
N GLN A 306 16.55 -17.32 -23.67
CA GLN A 306 17.76 -16.92 -22.95
C GLN A 306 18.21 -15.47 -23.23
N LEU A 307 17.61 -14.82 -24.22
CA LEU A 307 17.92 -13.43 -24.57
C LEU A 307 17.13 -12.42 -23.74
N ILE A 308 16.01 -12.84 -23.13
CA ILE A 308 15.20 -12.01 -22.25
C ILE A 308 15.66 -12.25 -20.81
N LYS A 309 16.28 -11.25 -20.20
CA LYS A 309 16.84 -11.36 -18.84
C LYS A 309 16.66 -10.06 -18.06
N ARG A 310 16.69 -10.16 -16.73
CA ARG A 310 16.72 -9.00 -15.82
C ARG A 310 18.06 -8.27 -15.85
N HIS A 311 19.14 -8.98 -16.18
CA HIS A 311 20.49 -8.43 -16.32
C HIS A 311 21.17 -9.06 -17.54
N ASP A 312 21.92 -8.25 -18.30
CA ASP A 312 22.73 -8.67 -19.45
C ASP A 312 21.98 -9.48 -20.52
N GLY A 313 20.67 -9.24 -20.65
CA GLY A 313 19.85 -9.75 -21.74
C GLY A 313 19.93 -8.84 -22.96
N VAL A 314 19.72 -9.39 -24.16
CA VAL A 314 19.48 -8.59 -25.37
C VAL A 314 18.17 -7.81 -25.20
N ILE A 315 17.19 -8.43 -24.57
CA ILE A 315 15.93 -7.80 -24.16
C ILE A 315 15.93 -7.72 -22.63
N ASP A 316 15.79 -6.51 -22.10
CA ASP A 316 15.58 -6.28 -20.67
C ASP A 316 14.16 -6.74 -20.27
N TYR A 317 14.07 -7.60 -19.27
CA TYR A 317 12.82 -8.18 -18.78
C TYR A 317 11.83 -7.10 -18.32
N ALA A 318 12.30 -6.11 -17.56
CA ALA A 318 11.43 -5.13 -16.93
C ALA A 318 10.84 -4.17 -17.98
N GLU A 319 11.67 -3.76 -18.94
CA GLU A 319 11.24 -2.96 -20.10
C GLU A 319 10.29 -3.74 -21.01
N PHE A 320 10.57 -5.02 -21.27
CA PHE A 320 9.73 -5.85 -22.12
C PHE A 320 8.33 -6.08 -21.52
N SER A 321 8.25 -6.44 -20.24
CA SER A 321 6.98 -6.57 -19.53
C SER A 321 6.20 -5.26 -19.50
N ALA A 322 6.88 -4.15 -19.25
CA ALA A 322 6.30 -2.80 -19.31
C ALA A 322 5.66 -2.48 -20.67
N ILE A 323 6.32 -2.88 -21.77
CA ILE A 323 5.83 -2.66 -23.13
C ILE A 323 4.65 -3.58 -23.43
N ILE A 324 4.73 -4.87 -23.06
CA ILE A 324 3.61 -5.81 -23.21
C ILE A 324 2.37 -5.33 -22.47
N GLY A 325 2.55 -4.89 -21.21
CA GLY A 325 1.48 -4.35 -20.39
C GLY A 325 0.83 -3.11 -21.01
N TYR A 326 1.59 -2.31 -21.76
CA TYR A 326 1.05 -1.13 -22.44
C TYR A 326 0.29 -1.47 -23.72
N LEU A 327 0.85 -2.36 -24.55
CA LEU A 327 0.35 -2.61 -25.91
C LEU A 327 -0.73 -3.72 -25.97
N TRP A 328 -0.71 -4.72 -25.08
CA TRP A 328 -1.64 -5.87 -25.14
C TRP A 328 -2.59 -5.99 -23.93
N ILE A 329 -2.24 -5.42 -22.78
CA ILE A 329 -3.02 -5.59 -21.55
C ILE A 329 -3.88 -4.36 -21.25
N ASN A 330 -5.19 -4.55 -21.27
CA ASN A 330 -6.14 -3.56 -20.81
C ASN A 330 -6.32 -3.67 -19.29
N SER A 331 -5.91 -2.65 -18.54
CA SER A 331 -6.00 -2.61 -17.07
C SER A 331 -7.42 -2.78 -16.51
N LYS A 332 -8.45 -2.52 -17.31
CA LYS A 332 -9.86 -2.69 -16.91
C LYS A 332 -10.41 -4.09 -17.18
N LYS A 333 -9.68 -4.92 -17.93
CA LYS A 333 -10.11 -6.28 -18.32
C LYS A 333 -9.46 -7.30 -17.40
N LYS A 334 -10.27 -8.22 -16.85
CA LYS A 334 -9.76 -9.45 -16.23
C LYS A 334 -9.45 -10.46 -17.33
N TYR A 335 -8.22 -10.95 -17.36
CA TYR A 335 -7.77 -11.95 -18.32
C TYR A 335 -7.77 -13.34 -17.67
N LYS A 336 -8.17 -14.36 -18.43
CA LYS A 336 -7.98 -15.76 -18.03
C LYS A 336 -6.65 -16.28 -18.57
N ILE A 337 -6.08 -17.31 -17.92
CA ILE A 337 -4.82 -17.93 -18.32
C ILE A 337 -4.77 -18.31 -19.81
N PRO A 338 -5.81 -18.93 -20.43
CA PRO A 338 -5.77 -19.26 -21.86
C PRO A 338 -5.62 -18.02 -22.77
N GLU A 339 -6.19 -16.88 -22.40
CA GLU A 339 -6.05 -15.64 -23.16
C GLU A 339 -4.62 -15.11 -23.10
N LEU A 340 -4.00 -15.17 -21.91
CA LEU A 340 -2.60 -14.77 -21.71
C LEU A 340 -1.65 -15.70 -22.49
N VAL A 341 -1.93 -17.01 -22.50
CA VAL A 341 -1.15 -17.98 -23.28
C VAL A 341 -1.25 -17.71 -24.77
N LYS A 342 -2.44 -17.34 -25.26
CA LYS A 342 -2.60 -16.94 -26.67
C LYS A 342 -1.74 -15.72 -27.01
N ILE A 343 -1.86 -14.64 -26.23
CA ILE A 343 -1.05 -13.43 -26.43
C ILE A 343 0.45 -13.77 -26.39
N LYS A 344 0.86 -14.61 -25.43
CA LYS A 344 2.23 -15.10 -25.31
C LYS A 344 2.71 -15.77 -26.61
N ASN A 345 1.91 -16.70 -27.14
CA ASN A 345 2.28 -17.46 -28.33
C ASN A 345 2.37 -16.56 -29.57
N ASP A 346 1.38 -15.67 -29.75
CA ASP A 346 1.35 -14.72 -30.87
C ASP A 346 2.59 -13.80 -30.86
N ILE A 347 2.98 -13.32 -29.67
CA ILE A 347 4.18 -12.48 -29.51
C ILE A 347 5.47 -13.29 -29.74
N ALA A 348 5.55 -14.49 -29.16
CA ALA A 348 6.73 -15.34 -29.28
C ALA A 348 7.02 -15.68 -30.74
N GLU A 349 6.02 -16.16 -31.48
CA GLU A 349 6.14 -16.55 -32.89
C GLU A 349 6.67 -15.39 -33.75
N GLU A 350 6.09 -14.19 -33.65
CA GLU A 350 6.55 -13.05 -34.44
C GLU A 350 7.95 -12.57 -34.02
N LEU A 351 8.29 -12.64 -32.73
CA LEU A 351 9.64 -12.31 -32.29
C LEU A 351 10.69 -13.31 -32.80
N GLU A 352 10.41 -14.62 -32.75
CA GLU A 352 11.32 -15.63 -33.31
C GLU A 352 11.61 -15.37 -34.78
N ASN A 353 10.56 -15.13 -35.57
CA ASN A 353 10.70 -14.82 -36.99
C ASN A 353 11.62 -13.60 -37.23
N LEU A 354 11.48 -12.53 -36.42
CA LEU A 354 12.30 -11.32 -36.56
C LEU A 354 13.76 -11.53 -36.11
N PHE A 355 13.99 -12.40 -35.14
CA PHE A 355 15.34 -12.81 -34.74
C PHE A 355 16.01 -13.68 -35.81
N ASP A 356 15.28 -14.65 -36.37
CA ASP A 356 15.76 -15.52 -37.45
C ASP A 356 16.14 -14.72 -38.70
N GLU A 357 15.42 -13.64 -38.99
CA GLU A 357 15.71 -12.71 -40.09
C GLU A 357 16.89 -11.77 -39.80
N GLY A 358 17.51 -11.84 -38.62
CA GLY A 358 18.71 -11.09 -38.25
C GLY A 358 18.48 -9.59 -38.05
N ILE A 359 17.23 -9.19 -37.78
CA ILE A 359 16.86 -7.76 -37.65
C ILE A 359 17.32 -7.17 -36.33
N ILE A 360 17.41 -8.01 -35.30
CA ILE A 360 17.78 -7.61 -33.95
C ILE A 360 19.24 -7.99 -33.70
N SER A 361 20.04 -7.00 -33.32
CA SER A 361 21.43 -7.24 -32.91
C SER A 361 21.45 -8.05 -31.63
N LEU A 362 22.12 -9.21 -31.65
CA LEU A 362 22.21 -10.13 -30.51
C LEU A 362 23.41 -9.87 -29.60
N ASP A 363 24.25 -8.90 -29.93
CA ASP A 363 25.52 -8.58 -29.27
C ASP A 363 25.41 -7.51 -28.17
N ARG A 364 24.25 -6.87 -28.04
CA ARG A 364 24.00 -5.83 -27.04
C ARG A 364 22.56 -5.83 -26.56
N THR A 365 22.34 -5.23 -25.39
CA THR A 365 21.00 -4.90 -24.93
C THR A 365 20.37 -3.84 -25.83
N LEU A 366 19.11 -4.08 -26.22
CA LEU A 366 18.29 -3.11 -26.92
C LEU A 366 17.96 -1.95 -25.99
N LEU A 367 18.04 -0.73 -26.52
CA LEU A 367 17.54 0.43 -25.79
C LEU A 367 16.01 0.38 -25.74
N PHE A 368 15.42 0.91 -24.66
CA PHE A 368 13.97 0.93 -24.46
C PHE A 368 13.16 1.29 -25.71
N TYR A 369 13.59 2.32 -26.44
CA TYR A 369 12.88 2.75 -27.64
C TYR A 369 13.04 1.77 -28.81
N GLU A 370 14.19 1.12 -28.96
CA GLU A 370 14.41 0.12 -30.01
C GLU A 370 13.47 -1.06 -29.79
N LEU A 371 13.33 -1.50 -28.54
CA LEU A 371 12.37 -2.51 -28.15
C LEU A 371 10.92 -2.02 -28.32
N PHE A 372 10.60 -0.78 -27.95
CA PHE A 372 9.24 -0.22 -28.12
C PHE A 372 8.81 -0.19 -29.59
N VAL A 373 9.66 0.30 -30.50
CA VAL A 373 9.34 0.36 -31.94
C VAL A 373 9.13 -1.05 -32.50
N LEU A 374 9.98 -1.99 -32.14
CA LEU A 374 9.86 -3.39 -32.52
C LEU A 374 8.48 -3.95 -32.11
N MET A 375 8.15 -3.84 -30.82
CA MET A 375 6.92 -4.39 -30.28
C MET A 375 5.66 -3.68 -30.79
N TYR A 376 5.72 -2.37 -31.05
CA TYR A 376 4.62 -1.64 -31.68
C TYR A 376 4.32 -2.20 -33.09
N LEU A 377 5.36 -2.48 -33.88
CA LEU A 377 5.18 -3.05 -35.22
C LEU A 377 4.72 -4.52 -35.17
N VAL A 378 5.20 -5.31 -34.20
CA VAL A 378 4.67 -6.66 -33.93
C VAL A 378 3.18 -6.59 -33.60
N LYS A 379 2.75 -5.66 -32.73
CA LYS A 379 1.34 -5.46 -32.42
C LYS A 379 0.52 -5.16 -33.67
N LYS A 380 0.99 -4.24 -34.53
CA LYS A 380 0.33 -3.89 -35.79
C LYS A 380 0.23 -5.08 -36.75
N LYS A 381 1.28 -5.87 -36.87
CA LYS A 381 1.31 -7.08 -37.71
C LYS A 381 0.32 -8.14 -37.26
N LEU A 382 0.14 -8.28 -35.95
CA LEU A 382 -0.83 -9.18 -35.35
C LEU A 382 -2.27 -8.66 -35.49
N ASP A 383 -2.47 -7.34 -35.43
CA ASP A 383 -3.78 -6.70 -35.63
C ASP A 383 -4.22 -6.68 -37.11
N ASP A 384 -3.26 -6.52 -38.02
CA ASP A 384 -3.46 -6.52 -39.47
C ASP A 384 -2.64 -7.64 -40.11
N THR A 385 -3.28 -8.80 -40.30
CA THR A 385 -2.65 -9.97 -40.90
C THR A 385 -2.21 -9.73 -42.35
N SER A 386 -2.77 -8.73 -43.04
CA SER A 386 -2.39 -8.37 -44.41
C SER A 386 -1.05 -7.64 -44.49
N LEU A 387 -0.62 -7.01 -43.39
CA LEU A 387 0.69 -6.40 -43.29
C LEU A 387 1.76 -7.49 -43.46
N LYS A 388 2.63 -7.34 -44.46
CA LYS A 388 3.68 -8.32 -44.73
C LYS A 388 4.84 -8.12 -43.77
N ARG A 389 5.47 -9.21 -43.34
CA ARG A 389 6.64 -9.17 -42.46
C ARG A 389 7.79 -8.34 -43.04
N LYS A 390 8.07 -8.46 -44.34
CA LYS A 390 9.05 -7.60 -45.02
C LYS A 390 8.79 -6.10 -44.79
N THR A 391 7.53 -5.68 -44.78
CA THR A 391 7.14 -4.29 -44.49
C THR A 391 7.41 -3.93 -43.03
N VAL A 392 7.19 -4.84 -42.09
CA VAL A 392 7.54 -4.65 -40.67
C VAL A 392 9.04 -4.39 -40.51
N ILE A 393 9.89 -5.18 -41.17
CA ILE A 393 11.34 -5.02 -41.16
C ILE A 393 11.76 -3.66 -41.71
N GLU A 394 11.25 -3.31 -42.90
CA GLU A 394 11.57 -2.06 -43.58
C GLU A 394 11.17 -0.85 -42.71
N LYS A 395 9.99 -0.92 -42.10
CA LYS A 395 9.50 0.10 -41.15
C LYS A 395 10.36 0.19 -39.91
N TYR A 396 10.76 -0.93 -39.31
CA TYR A 396 11.61 -0.94 -38.13
C TYR A 396 12.93 -0.21 -38.40
N GLN A 397 13.65 -0.61 -39.45
CA GLN A 397 14.93 0.02 -39.82
C GLN A 397 14.76 1.50 -40.16
N ARG A 398 13.70 1.85 -40.90
CA ARG A 398 13.38 3.25 -41.24
C ARG A 398 13.11 4.09 -40.01
N TYR A 399 12.23 3.64 -39.12
CA TYR A 399 11.84 4.39 -37.92
C TYR A 399 13.03 4.59 -37.00
N LEU A 400 13.86 3.57 -36.78
CA LEU A 400 15.10 3.73 -36.02
C LEU A 400 16.04 4.76 -36.66
N LYS A 401 16.19 4.76 -37.99
CA LYS A 401 17.02 5.73 -38.70
C LYS A 401 16.48 7.15 -38.57
N LEU A 402 15.17 7.34 -38.72
CA LEU A 402 14.53 8.65 -38.58
C LEU A 402 14.66 9.19 -37.15
N ILE A 403 14.43 8.33 -36.16
CA ILE A 403 14.53 8.68 -34.73
C ILE A 403 15.97 9.07 -34.36
N LYS A 404 16.98 8.31 -34.83
CA LYS A 404 18.39 8.59 -34.55
C LYS A 404 18.89 9.89 -35.19
N ASN A 405 18.31 10.28 -36.34
CA ASN A 405 18.80 11.42 -37.13
C ASN A 405 18.01 12.72 -36.92
N ASP A 406 16.83 12.68 -36.28
CA ASP A 406 16.02 13.86 -36.01
C ASP A 406 16.27 14.37 -34.58
N PRO A 407 16.88 15.57 -34.39
CA PRO A 407 17.12 16.15 -33.08
C PRO A 407 15.85 16.32 -32.21
N LYS A 408 14.68 16.46 -32.85
CA LYS A 408 13.37 16.54 -32.20
C LYS A 408 13.04 15.24 -31.46
N TYR A 409 13.43 14.10 -32.04
CA TYR A 409 13.21 12.77 -31.47
C TYR A 409 14.42 12.31 -30.66
N ASP A 410 15.65 12.62 -31.06
CA ASP A 410 16.88 12.25 -30.34
C ASP A 410 16.87 12.70 -28.86
N LYS A 411 16.41 13.93 -28.56
CA LYS A 411 16.31 14.41 -27.17
C LYS A 411 15.20 13.73 -26.36
N ALA A 412 14.09 13.37 -27.00
CA ALA A 412 12.99 12.66 -26.34
C ALA A 412 13.33 11.20 -26.07
N PHE A 413 14.19 10.57 -26.87
CA PHE A 413 14.48 9.14 -26.82
C PHE A 413 15.80 8.80 -26.10
N ARG A 414 16.70 9.79 -25.90
CA ARG A 414 17.86 9.68 -24.98
C ARG A 414 17.47 9.76 -23.49
N ILE A 415 16.30 10.32 -23.21
CA ILE A 415 15.66 10.33 -21.89
C ILE A 415 14.61 9.21 -21.92
N LYS A 416 14.30 8.56 -20.78
CA LYS A 416 13.15 7.63 -20.68
C LYS A 416 11.84 8.38 -21.01
N ALA A 417 11.51 8.56 -22.29
CA ALA A 417 10.28 9.20 -22.72
C ALA A 417 9.07 8.37 -22.30
N PRO A 418 7.94 9.01 -21.97
CA PRO A 418 6.69 8.31 -21.71
C PRO A 418 6.27 7.49 -22.95
N ARG A 419 5.81 6.23 -22.73
CA ARG A 419 5.34 5.31 -23.78
C ARG A 419 4.38 5.96 -24.79
N ARG A 420 3.46 6.79 -24.30
CA ARG A 420 2.50 7.55 -25.11
C ARG A 420 3.14 8.56 -26.06
N ALA A 421 4.25 9.17 -25.65
CA ALA A 421 4.99 10.09 -26.53
C ALA A 421 5.62 9.33 -27.70
N LEU A 422 6.17 8.14 -27.43
CA LEU A 422 6.73 7.26 -28.46
C LEU A 422 5.66 6.79 -29.45
N GLU A 423 4.51 6.34 -28.94
CA GLU A 423 3.37 5.92 -29.76
C GLU A 423 2.88 7.06 -30.67
N ASN A 424 2.68 8.26 -30.13
CA ASN A 424 2.28 9.43 -30.93
C ASN A 424 3.28 9.73 -32.06
N ILE A 425 4.58 9.55 -31.80
CA ILE A 425 5.62 9.79 -32.80
C ILE A 425 5.55 8.75 -33.90
N LEU A 426 5.36 7.47 -33.55
CA LEU A 426 5.18 6.39 -34.53
C LEU A 426 3.90 6.58 -35.34
N ASP A 427 2.79 6.95 -34.72
CA ASP A 427 1.53 7.25 -35.43
C ASP A 427 1.69 8.42 -36.41
N ASN A 428 2.46 9.45 -36.05
CA ASN A 428 2.76 10.56 -36.96
C ASN A 428 3.64 10.11 -38.15
N LEU A 429 4.64 9.26 -37.90
CA LEU A 429 5.48 8.70 -38.97
C LEU A 429 4.66 7.83 -39.93
N GLU A 430 3.69 7.08 -39.42
CA GLU A 430 2.72 6.30 -40.22
C GLU A 430 1.78 7.18 -41.03
N GLN A 431 1.29 8.30 -40.48
CA GLN A 431 0.43 9.23 -41.21
C GLN A 431 1.13 9.93 -42.37
N GLN A 432 2.45 10.12 -42.29
CA GLN A 432 3.26 10.67 -43.39
C GLN A 432 3.45 9.65 -44.55
N GLU A 433 3.06 8.39 -44.37
CA GLU A 433 3.13 7.34 -45.39
C GLU A 433 1.81 7.15 -46.17
N LYS A 434 0.70 7.73 -45.67
CA LYS A 434 -0.61 7.72 -46.34
C LYS A 434 -0.79 8.98 -47.16
#